data_AF-A0A409YM81-F1
#
_entry.id   AF-A0A409YM81-F1
#
_cell.length_a   1.000
_cell.length_b   1.000
_cell.length_c   1.000
_cell.angle_alpha   90.00
_cell.angle_beta   90.00
_cell.angle_gamma   90.00
#
_symmetry.space_group_name_H-M   'P 1'
#
loop_
_entity.id
_entity.type
_entity.pdbx_description
1 polymer ?
#
loop_
_entity_poly.entity_id
_entity_poly.type
_entity_poly.pdbx_seq_one_letter_code
_entity_poly.pdbx_strand_id
1 'polypeptide(L)'
;MIDALEWTWGMKRGTLNLDTHRNIFSLGPSMYSLYREKKWGLLPTEEDVYKFYDKKRSMTCRRDTFAVSEPRDEVYTYRLIPLRDMEEIYITRQSSTESSTVEIHEFPFEGFPTIRSHVHPKFVILHLGLTIEGDLDRLTRAALFKKYPYLWDVQNLSLAWTAQIPQGAFDDPTYVLPRSEIDNCTPSTPSECNDDTAHTPPRRIIPLPKRHHFRPLSSASSSSSSEASEGDDWELAAQGVQIQNNRTSERTSSSVRGSRGCHNDEQTRPLTSLELSRQEGCEDSRSARWDADRIVGWAKRCRSPTPPPSPTKPVLRRSTRIRKKPKRFLN
;
A
#
# COMPACT_ATOMS: atom_id res chain seq x y z
N MET A 1 8.64 -7.07 11.12
CA MET A 1 8.04 -7.00 9.76
C MET A 1 9.05 -6.49 8.73
N ILE A 2 9.59 -5.26 8.86
CA ILE A 2 10.58 -4.74 7.90
C ILE A 2 11.82 -5.62 7.77
N ASP A 3 12.40 -6.08 8.89
CA ASP A 3 13.55 -7.01 8.86
C ASP A 3 13.23 -8.31 8.09
N ALA A 4 11.99 -8.80 8.17
CA ALA A 4 11.54 -10.01 7.46
C ALA A 4 11.49 -9.77 5.95
N LEU A 5 10.90 -8.65 5.50
CA LEU A 5 10.88 -8.27 4.09
C LEU A 5 12.30 -8.13 3.53
N GLU A 6 13.18 -7.43 4.25
CA GLU A 6 14.59 -7.28 3.86
C GLU A 6 15.28 -8.64 3.76
N TRP A 7 15.02 -9.54 4.72
CA TRP A 7 15.56 -10.89 4.70
C TRP A 7 15.08 -11.68 3.47
N THR A 8 13.77 -11.72 3.25
CA THR A 8 13.17 -12.55 2.19
C THR A 8 13.40 -12.00 0.79
N TRP A 9 13.54 -10.68 0.64
CA TRP A 9 13.81 -10.04 -0.65
C TRP A 9 15.31 -9.98 -1.01
N GLY A 10 16.17 -10.71 -0.30
CA GLY A 10 17.60 -10.70 -0.59
C GLY A 10 18.30 -9.38 -0.25
N MET A 11 17.66 -8.50 0.51
CA MET A 11 18.20 -7.18 0.84
C MET A 11 19.09 -7.25 2.07
N LYS A 12 20.10 -6.38 2.11
CA LYS A 12 20.87 -6.13 3.34
C LYS A 12 19.95 -5.49 4.38
N ARG A 13 20.17 -5.82 5.66
CA ARG A 13 19.39 -5.27 6.76
C ARG A 13 19.52 -3.76 6.78
N GLY A 14 18.38 -3.10 6.75
CA GLY A 14 18.27 -1.67 6.76
C GLY A 14 18.34 -0.94 5.45
N THR A 15 18.39 -1.65 4.33
CA THR A 15 18.46 -1.03 3.00
C THR A 15 17.11 -0.97 2.30
N LEU A 16 16.01 -1.49 2.90
CA LEU A 16 14.69 -1.36 2.30
C LEU A 16 14.21 0.09 2.34
N ASN A 17 14.13 0.70 1.16
CA ASN A 17 13.51 1.99 0.94
C ASN A 17 12.05 1.82 0.50
N LEU A 18 11.11 2.21 1.36
CA LEU A 18 9.67 2.21 1.05
C LEU A 18 9.24 3.46 0.26
N ASP A 19 10.03 4.53 0.29
CA ASP A 19 9.76 5.80 -0.40
C ASP A 19 10.36 5.79 -1.82
N THR A 20 10.37 4.62 -2.45
CA THR A 20 10.78 4.46 -3.85
C THR A 20 9.59 4.68 -4.78
N HIS A 21 9.82 5.23 -5.97
CA HIS A 21 8.80 5.34 -7.01
C HIS A 21 8.13 3.98 -7.27
N ARG A 22 8.87 2.87 -7.15
CA ARG A 22 8.35 1.50 -7.30
C ARG A 22 7.28 1.09 -6.27
N ASN A 23 7.09 1.86 -5.21
CA ASN A 23 6.06 1.65 -4.18
C ASN A 23 5.04 2.79 -4.15
N ILE A 24 5.19 3.80 -5.00
CA ILE A 24 4.29 4.96 -5.02
C ILE A 24 3.32 4.80 -6.18
N PHE A 25 2.02 4.75 -5.85
CA PHE A 25 0.96 4.62 -6.84
C PHE A 25 0.04 5.85 -6.79
N SER A 26 -0.04 6.59 -7.89
CA SER A 26 -0.86 7.79 -7.98
C SER A 26 -2.30 7.45 -8.32
N LEU A 27 -3.24 7.91 -7.50
CA LEU A 27 -4.67 7.65 -7.65
C LEU A 27 -5.47 8.94 -7.52
N GLY A 28 -6.59 9.01 -8.26
CA GLY A 28 -7.60 10.05 -8.04
C GLY A 28 -8.22 9.92 -6.63
N PRO A 29 -8.72 11.02 -6.02
CA PRO A 29 -9.19 11.02 -4.63
C PRO A 29 -10.22 9.94 -4.29
N SER A 30 -11.18 9.70 -5.20
CA SER A 30 -12.22 8.67 -5.01
C SER A 30 -11.62 7.27 -5.01
N MET A 31 -10.81 6.94 -6.02
CA MET A 31 -10.15 5.63 -6.12
C MET A 31 -9.18 5.38 -4.97
N TYR A 32 -8.46 6.42 -4.53
CA TYR A 32 -7.58 6.37 -3.37
C TYR A 32 -8.36 6.03 -2.09
N SER A 33 -9.52 6.66 -1.88
CA SER A 33 -10.37 6.39 -0.72
C SER A 33 -10.83 4.92 -0.69
N LEU A 34 -11.28 4.40 -1.83
CA LEU A 34 -11.67 2.99 -1.97
C LEU A 34 -10.50 2.03 -1.77
N TYR A 35 -9.30 2.40 -2.25
CA TYR A 35 -8.09 1.61 -2.06
C TYR A 35 -7.68 1.56 -0.58
N ARG A 36 -7.76 2.69 0.13
CA ARG A 36 -7.47 2.77 1.58
C ARG A 36 -8.45 1.94 2.42
N GLU A 37 -9.70 1.86 1.99
CA GLU A 37 -10.74 0.99 2.58
C GLU A 37 -10.57 -0.50 2.18
N LYS A 38 -9.59 -0.80 1.32
CA LYS A 38 -9.31 -2.14 0.78
C LYS A 38 -10.53 -2.74 0.08
N LYS A 39 -11.30 -1.91 -0.63
CA LYS A 39 -12.47 -2.34 -1.43
C LYS A 39 -12.07 -2.95 -2.77
N TRP A 40 -10.89 -2.62 -3.25
CA TRP A 40 -10.31 -3.18 -4.47
C TRP A 40 -8.79 -3.30 -4.33
N GLY A 41 -8.17 -4.10 -5.20
CA GLY A 41 -6.72 -4.28 -5.24
C GLY A 41 -6.19 -4.41 -6.66
N LEU A 42 -4.88 -4.30 -6.80
CA LEU A 42 -4.16 -4.64 -8.02
C LEU A 42 -3.72 -6.10 -7.93
N LEU A 43 -4.03 -6.88 -8.96
CA LEU A 43 -3.56 -8.25 -9.13
C LEU A 43 -2.47 -8.25 -10.22
N PRO A 44 -1.20 -8.55 -9.89
CA PRO A 44 -0.15 -8.68 -10.90
C PRO A 44 -0.45 -9.80 -11.88
N THR A 45 0.22 -9.80 -13.03
CA THR A 45 0.16 -10.96 -13.94
C THR A 45 0.68 -12.22 -13.24
N GLU A 46 0.19 -13.38 -13.67
CA GLU A 46 0.63 -14.67 -13.16
C GLU A 46 2.15 -14.88 -13.35
N GLU A 47 2.69 -14.42 -14.47
CA GLU A 47 4.13 -14.44 -14.75
C GLU A 47 4.91 -13.63 -13.72
N ASP A 48 4.45 -12.42 -13.39
CA ASP A 48 5.09 -11.56 -12.40
C ASP A 48 5.03 -12.14 -10.98
N VAL A 49 3.97 -12.88 -10.64
CA VAL A 49 3.86 -13.61 -9.37
C VAL A 49 4.86 -14.76 -9.33
N TYR A 50 4.94 -15.57 -10.38
CA TYR A 50 5.80 -16.75 -10.40
C TYR A 50 7.29 -16.46 -10.53
N LYS A 51 7.69 -15.23 -10.90
CA LYS A 51 9.10 -14.79 -10.80
C LYS A 51 9.66 -14.94 -9.37
N PHE A 52 8.80 -14.92 -8.35
CA PHE A 52 9.20 -15.07 -6.95
C PHE A 52 9.13 -16.51 -6.42
N TYR A 53 8.90 -17.47 -7.29
CA TYR A 53 8.98 -18.90 -6.97
C TYR A 53 10.18 -19.55 -7.64
N ASP A 54 10.61 -20.68 -7.10
CA ASP A 54 11.61 -21.52 -7.74
C ASP A 54 11.11 -22.06 -9.09
N LYS A 55 12.01 -22.62 -9.91
CA LYS A 55 11.68 -23.15 -11.25
C LYS A 55 10.56 -24.20 -11.23
N LYS A 56 10.37 -24.88 -10.09
CA LYS A 56 9.34 -25.90 -9.89
C LYS A 56 8.03 -25.35 -9.31
N ARG A 57 7.95 -24.05 -9.03
CA ARG A 57 6.81 -23.38 -8.37
C ARG A 57 6.38 -24.06 -7.06
N SER A 58 7.32 -24.70 -6.39
CA SER A 58 7.07 -25.48 -5.18
C SER A 58 7.44 -24.70 -3.92
N MET A 59 8.41 -23.80 -4.03
CA MET A 59 8.87 -22.99 -2.91
C MET A 59 9.09 -21.55 -3.36
N THR A 60 8.88 -20.61 -2.43
CA THR A 60 9.26 -19.21 -2.63
C THR A 60 10.75 -19.10 -2.87
N CYS A 61 11.18 -18.17 -3.71
CA CYS A 61 12.59 -17.89 -3.98
C CYS A 61 13.36 -17.72 -2.67
N ARG A 62 14.49 -18.42 -2.57
CA ARG A 62 15.41 -18.26 -1.44
C ARG A 62 16.11 -16.91 -1.54
N ARG A 63 16.63 -16.44 -0.42
CA ARG A 63 17.38 -15.18 -0.31
C ARG A 63 18.49 -15.06 -1.37
N ASP A 64 19.26 -16.12 -1.56
CA ASP A 64 20.40 -16.21 -2.48
C ASP A 64 19.99 -16.23 -3.96
N THR A 65 18.76 -16.65 -4.26
CA THR A 65 18.21 -16.71 -5.62
C THR A 65 17.19 -15.61 -5.90
N PHE A 66 16.88 -14.75 -4.93
CA PHE A 66 15.99 -13.62 -5.11
C PHE A 66 16.70 -12.62 -6.03
N ALA A 67 16.43 -12.70 -7.33
CA ALA A 67 17.16 -11.97 -8.35
C ALA A 67 17.04 -10.46 -8.10
N VAL A 68 18.15 -9.83 -7.71
CA VAL A 68 18.23 -8.38 -7.44
C VAL A 68 18.30 -7.57 -8.75
N SER A 69 18.60 -8.20 -9.87
CA SER A 69 18.76 -7.53 -11.16
C SER A 69 17.44 -7.36 -11.90
N GLU A 70 16.57 -6.51 -11.37
CA GLU A 70 15.40 -6.04 -12.11
C GLU A 70 15.73 -4.75 -12.88
N PRO A 71 15.32 -4.63 -14.15
CA PRO A 71 15.51 -3.42 -14.94
C PRO A 71 14.92 -2.19 -14.22
N ARG A 72 15.61 -1.04 -14.29
CA ARG A 72 15.16 0.18 -13.59
C ARG A 72 13.77 0.64 -14.02
N ASP A 73 13.46 0.50 -15.31
CA ASP A 73 12.31 1.11 -15.98
C ASP A 73 11.28 0.07 -16.47
N GLU A 74 11.11 -1.02 -15.72
CA GLU A 74 10.11 -2.04 -16.08
C GLU A 74 8.70 -1.54 -15.77
N VAL A 75 7.81 -1.66 -16.77
CA VAL A 75 6.38 -1.37 -16.63
C VAL A 75 5.65 -2.69 -16.47
N TYR A 76 4.97 -2.85 -15.33
CA TYR A 76 4.21 -4.04 -15.01
C TYR A 76 2.75 -3.87 -15.37
N THR A 77 2.09 -4.99 -15.58
CA THR A 77 0.67 -5.04 -15.94
C THR A 77 -0.14 -5.62 -14.79
N TYR A 78 -1.26 -4.98 -14.49
CA TYR A 78 -2.13 -5.31 -13.37
C TYR A 78 -3.57 -5.40 -13.81
N ARG A 79 -4.33 -6.26 -13.12
CA ARG A 79 -5.79 -6.28 -13.19
C ARG A 79 -6.37 -5.63 -11.93
N LEU A 80 -7.39 -4.80 -12.10
CA LEU A 80 -8.20 -4.34 -10.98
C LEU A 80 -9.09 -5.49 -10.53
N ILE A 81 -9.03 -5.84 -9.25
CA ILE A 81 -9.93 -6.83 -8.65
C ILE A 81 -10.81 -6.18 -7.58
N PRO A 82 -12.15 -6.31 -7.68
CA PRO A 82 -13.01 -5.92 -6.58
C PRO A 82 -12.82 -6.90 -5.42
N LEU A 83 -12.65 -6.37 -4.22
CA LEU A 83 -12.43 -7.16 -3.00
C LEU A 83 -13.67 -7.17 -2.10
N ARG A 84 -14.39 -6.05 -1.97
CA ARG A 84 -15.64 -5.94 -1.20
C ARG A 84 -16.36 -4.62 -1.49
N ASP A 85 -17.69 -4.61 -1.33
CA ASP A 85 -18.54 -3.41 -1.35
C ASP A 85 -18.29 -2.50 -2.58
N MET A 86 -18.14 -3.12 -3.75
CA MET A 86 -17.89 -2.44 -5.03
C MET A 86 -19.07 -2.57 -6.01
N GLU A 87 -20.13 -3.29 -5.63
CA GLU A 87 -21.29 -3.62 -6.45
C GLU A 87 -22.10 -2.38 -6.87
N GLU A 88 -22.14 -1.37 -6.00
CA GLU A 88 -22.84 -0.09 -6.24
C GLU A 88 -21.93 1.00 -6.82
N ILE A 89 -20.67 0.68 -7.08
CA ILE A 89 -19.66 1.64 -7.51
C ILE A 89 -19.36 1.41 -8.99
N TYR A 90 -19.51 2.45 -9.81
CA TYR A 90 -18.99 2.47 -11.17
C TYR A 90 -17.65 3.22 -11.21
N ILE A 91 -16.76 2.79 -12.11
CA ILE A 91 -15.48 3.46 -12.34
C ILE A 91 -15.55 4.17 -13.68
N THR A 92 -15.45 5.50 -13.66
CA THR A 92 -15.31 6.31 -14.87
C THR A 92 -13.85 6.42 -15.28
N ARG A 93 -13.56 6.17 -16.55
CA ARG A 93 -12.21 6.30 -17.11
C ARG A 93 -12.27 7.15 -18.36
N GLN A 94 -11.39 8.14 -18.45
CA GLN A 94 -11.21 8.88 -19.70
C GLN A 94 -10.48 7.98 -20.70
N SER A 95 -11.04 7.85 -21.91
CA SER A 95 -10.46 7.00 -22.94
C SER A 95 -9.08 7.53 -23.35
N SER A 96 -8.14 6.62 -23.59
CA SER A 96 -6.79 7.00 -24.01
C SER A 96 -6.71 7.36 -25.50
N THR A 97 -7.66 6.87 -26.30
CA THR A 97 -7.73 7.06 -27.75
C THR A 97 -8.51 8.33 -28.09
N GLU A 98 -9.58 8.60 -27.35
CA GLU A 98 -10.47 9.73 -27.58
C GLU A 98 -10.61 10.56 -26.30
N SER A 99 -9.94 11.71 -26.26
CA SER A 99 -9.87 12.56 -25.05
C SER A 99 -11.24 13.07 -24.57
N SER A 100 -12.27 13.06 -25.43
CA SER A 100 -13.64 13.47 -25.07
C SER A 100 -14.52 12.34 -24.55
N THR A 101 -14.10 11.09 -24.69
CA THR A 101 -14.95 9.93 -24.41
C THR A 101 -14.67 9.42 -23.00
N VAL A 102 -15.70 9.35 -22.17
CA VAL A 102 -15.65 8.78 -20.82
C VAL A 102 -16.28 7.40 -20.86
N GLU A 103 -15.47 6.37 -20.60
CA GLU A 103 -15.91 5.00 -20.44
C GLU A 103 -16.39 4.78 -19.00
N ILE A 104 -17.50 4.06 -18.85
CA ILE A 104 -18.06 3.70 -17.54
C ILE A 104 -17.93 2.18 -17.41
N HIS A 105 -17.24 1.74 -16.37
CA HIS A 105 -17.09 0.33 -16.04
C HIS A 105 -17.90 0.01 -14.79
N GLU A 106 -18.78 -0.97 -14.89
CA GLU A 106 -19.64 -1.44 -13.79
C GLU A 106 -19.12 -2.76 -13.22
N PHE A 107 -19.51 -3.08 -11.99
CA PHE A 107 -19.18 -4.35 -11.34
C PHE A 107 -19.69 -5.55 -12.18
N PRO A 108 -18.92 -6.66 -12.31
CA PRO A 108 -17.66 -6.98 -11.63
C PRO A 108 -16.41 -6.52 -12.38
N PHE A 109 -16.55 -5.48 -13.21
CA PHE A 109 -15.47 -4.82 -13.96
C PHE A 109 -14.76 -5.73 -14.97
N GLU A 110 -15.47 -6.66 -15.60
CA GLU A 110 -14.86 -7.63 -16.53
C GLU A 110 -14.27 -6.96 -17.78
N GLY A 111 -14.85 -5.84 -18.21
CA GLY A 111 -14.35 -5.01 -19.30
C GLY A 111 -13.35 -3.93 -18.87
N PHE A 112 -12.92 -3.89 -17.61
CA PHE A 112 -11.97 -2.86 -17.16
C PHE A 112 -10.57 -3.12 -17.76
N PRO A 113 -9.94 -2.11 -18.38
CA PRO A 113 -8.67 -2.31 -19.05
C PRO A 113 -7.56 -2.66 -18.06
N THR A 114 -6.57 -3.42 -18.53
CA THR A 114 -5.37 -3.71 -17.74
C THR A 114 -4.63 -2.42 -17.39
N ILE A 115 -4.20 -2.30 -16.14
CA ILE A 115 -3.48 -1.13 -15.63
C ILE A 115 -1.99 -1.36 -15.84
N ARG A 116 -1.34 -0.44 -16.56
CA ARG A 116 0.12 -0.41 -16.69
C ARG A 116 0.69 0.54 -15.64
N SER A 117 1.63 0.08 -14.84
CA SER A 117 2.21 0.88 -13.75
C SER A 117 3.68 0.52 -13.51
N HIS A 118 4.44 1.50 -13.02
CA HIS A 118 5.83 1.34 -12.58
C HIS A 118 5.95 0.78 -11.15
N VAL A 119 4.82 0.66 -10.45
CA VAL A 119 4.79 0.00 -9.13
C VAL A 119 5.27 -1.43 -9.33
N HIS A 120 6.16 -1.91 -8.46
CA HIS A 120 6.77 -3.22 -8.59
C HIS A 120 5.89 -4.30 -7.94
N PRO A 121 5.74 -5.49 -8.58
CA PRO A 121 4.86 -6.55 -8.11
C PRO A 121 5.03 -6.96 -6.65
N LYS A 122 6.24 -6.90 -6.06
CA LYS A 122 6.43 -7.27 -4.65
C LYS A 122 5.61 -6.43 -3.67
N PHE A 123 5.45 -5.12 -3.95
CA PHE A 123 4.65 -4.25 -3.09
C PHE A 123 3.16 -4.54 -3.24
N VAL A 124 2.74 -4.84 -4.47
CA VAL A 124 1.36 -5.21 -4.79
C VAL A 124 0.99 -6.55 -4.17
N ILE A 125 1.85 -7.57 -4.31
CA ILE A 125 1.68 -8.90 -3.71
C ILE A 125 1.59 -8.80 -2.19
N LEU A 126 2.48 -8.02 -1.57
CA LEU A 126 2.47 -7.81 -0.12
C LEU A 126 1.16 -7.16 0.34
N HIS A 127 0.74 -6.07 -0.31
CA HIS A 127 -0.49 -5.38 0.06
C HIS A 127 -1.73 -6.27 -0.15
N LEU A 128 -1.85 -6.89 -1.33
CA LEU A 128 -3.01 -7.69 -1.68
C LEU A 128 -3.10 -8.97 -0.84
N GLY A 129 -2.00 -9.69 -0.66
CA GLY A 129 -1.99 -10.93 0.13
C GLY A 129 -2.34 -10.69 1.60
N LEU A 130 -1.83 -9.62 2.22
CA LEU A 130 -2.21 -9.22 3.58
C LEU A 130 -3.68 -8.81 3.68
N THR A 131 -4.21 -8.15 2.65
CA THR A 131 -5.63 -7.76 2.58
C THR A 131 -6.52 -9.00 2.53
N ILE A 132 -6.17 -9.98 1.68
CA ILE A 132 -6.92 -11.24 1.55
C ILE A 132 -6.90 -12.06 2.84
N GLU A 133 -5.77 -12.08 3.55
CA GLU A 133 -5.68 -12.82 4.80
C GLU A 133 -6.40 -12.13 5.97
N GLY A 134 -6.27 -10.81 6.09
CA GLY A 134 -6.73 -10.08 7.27
C GLY A 134 -8.15 -9.52 7.19
N ASP A 135 -8.60 -9.11 6.00
CA ASP A 135 -9.77 -8.21 5.88
C ASP A 135 -10.95 -8.80 5.12
N LEU A 136 -10.76 -9.88 4.35
CA LEU A 136 -11.81 -10.48 3.54
C LEU A 136 -12.55 -11.58 4.29
N ASP A 137 -13.87 -11.64 4.11
CA ASP A 137 -14.66 -12.76 4.62
C ASP A 137 -14.33 -14.06 3.86
N ARG A 138 -14.61 -15.18 4.53
CA ARG A 138 -14.26 -16.51 4.00
C ARG A 138 -14.94 -16.83 2.68
N LEU A 139 -16.17 -16.37 2.45
CA LEU A 139 -16.94 -16.67 1.24
C LEU A 139 -16.40 -15.88 0.05
N THR A 140 -16.19 -14.57 0.24
CA THR A 140 -15.59 -13.70 -0.79
C THR A 140 -14.19 -14.15 -1.15
N ARG A 141 -13.38 -14.52 -0.15
CA ARG A 141 -12.05 -15.09 -0.38
C ARG A 141 -12.09 -16.38 -1.20
N ALA A 142 -13.00 -17.31 -0.87
CA ALA A 142 -13.16 -18.54 -1.64
C ALA A 142 -13.64 -18.28 -3.08
N ALA A 143 -14.55 -17.33 -3.27
CA ALA A 143 -15.00 -16.91 -4.60
C ALA A 143 -13.86 -16.30 -5.43
N LEU A 144 -13.02 -15.47 -4.81
CA LEU A 144 -11.83 -14.90 -5.45
C LEU A 144 -10.81 -15.97 -5.84
N PHE A 145 -10.51 -16.95 -4.98
CA PHE A 145 -9.61 -18.06 -5.33
C PHE A 145 -10.18 -18.94 -6.45
N LYS A 146 -11.49 -19.15 -6.48
CA LYS A 146 -12.14 -19.85 -7.59
C LYS A 146 -12.01 -19.06 -8.91
N LYS A 147 -12.12 -17.73 -8.87
CA LYS A 147 -12.02 -16.86 -10.05
C LYS A 147 -10.56 -16.66 -10.51
N TYR A 148 -9.62 -16.60 -9.58
CA TYR A 148 -8.19 -16.36 -9.82
C TYR A 148 -7.35 -17.38 -9.01
N PRO A 149 -7.09 -18.59 -9.55
CA PRO A 149 -6.42 -19.64 -8.78
C PRO A 149 -5.04 -19.26 -8.23
N TYR A 150 -4.22 -18.54 -9.01
CA TYR A 150 -2.89 -18.08 -8.58
C TYR A 150 -2.91 -16.97 -7.52
N LEU A 151 -4.09 -16.48 -7.14
CA LEU A 151 -4.23 -15.58 -6.01
C LEU A 151 -3.87 -16.27 -4.68
N TRP A 152 -3.97 -17.60 -4.64
CA TRP A 152 -3.42 -18.41 -3.56
C TRP A 152 -1.90 -18.21 -3.42
N ASP A 153 -1.18 -18.17 -4.55
CA ASP A 153 0.26 -17.95 -4.58
C ASP A 153 0.65 -16.53 -4.16
N VAL A 154 -0.17 -15.53 -4.50
CA VAL A 154 -0.03 -14.15 -4.02
C VAL A 154 -0.15 -14.10 -2.49
N GLN A 155 -1.17 -14.77 -1.94
CA GLN A 155 -1.35 -14.85 -0.48
C GLN A 155 -0.16 -15.56 0.18
N ASN A 156 0.25 -16.72 -0.34
CA ASN A 156 1.37 -17.49 0.20
C ASN A 156 2.69 -16.71 0.17
N LEU A 157 2.99 -15.98 -0.91
CA LEU A 157 4.16 -15.11 -0.97
C LEU A 157 4.12 -14.04 0.12
N SER A 158 2.98 -13.37 0.30
CA SER A 158 2.84 -12.34 1.34
C SER A 158 3.07 -12.89 2.75
N LEU A 159 2.55 -14.10 3.04
CA LEU A 159 2.74 -14.78 4.31
C LEU A 159 4.19 -15.21 4.50
N ALA A 160 4.82 -15.79 3.48
CA ALA A 160 6.22 -16.18 3.51
C ALA A 160 7.15 -14.98 3.72
N TRP A 161 6.90 -13.86 3.06
CA TRP A 161 7.70 -12.63 3.20
C TRP A 161 7.54 -11.94 4.55
N THR A 162 6.39 -12.13 5.21
CA THR A 162 6.12 -11.54 6.53
C THR A 162 6.34 -12.50 7.70
N ALA A 163 6.74 -13.74 7.41
CA ALA A 163 7.09 -14.74 8.40
C ALA A 163 8.29 -14.30 9.27
N GLN A 164 8.46 -14.98 10.40
CA GLN A 164 9.58 -14.71 11.29
C GLN A 164 10.92 -15.02 10.59
N ILE A 165 11.88 -14.11 10.74
CA ILE A 165 13.25 -14.34 10.26
C ILE A 165 13.88 -15.54 10.99
N PRO A 166 14.67 -16.37 10.30
CA PRO A 166 15.42 -17.46 10.94
C PRO A 166 16.33 -16.96 12.06
N GLN A 167 16.53 -17.76 13.12
CA GLN A 167 17.32 -17.34 14.29
C GLN A 167 18.77 -16.96 13.94
N GLY A 168 19.39 -17.59 12.93
CA GLY A 168 20.73 -17.27 12.45
C GLY A 168 20.80 -16.16 11.39
N ALA A 169 19.68 -15.49 11.06
CA ALA A 169 19.68 -14.44 10.04
C ALA A 169 20.63 -13.28 10.37
N PHE A 170 20.76 -12.94 11.66
CA PHE A 170 21.65 -11.86 12.10
C PHE A 170 23.14 -12.24 12.12
N ASP A 171 23.46 -13.52 11.94
CA ASP A 171 24.83 -14.00 11.80
C ASP A 171 25.24 -14.11 10.32
N ASP A 172 24.29 -13.96 9.39
CA ASP A 172 24.53 -14.03 7.95
C ASP A 172 25.22 -12.74 7.45
N PRO A 173 26.46 -12.84 6.92
CA PRO A 173 27.22 -11.68 6.44
C PRO A 173 26.61 -11.04 5.18
N THR A 174 25.74 -11.75 4.45
CA THR A 174 25.00 -11.19 3.31
C THR A 174 23.81 -10.33 3.75
N TYR A 175 23.36 -10.49 5.00
CA TYR A 175 22.25 -9.73 5.57
C TYR A 175 22.73 -8.58 6.44
N VAL A 176 23.68 -8.82 7.34
CA VAL A 176 24.18 -7.74 8.20
C VAL A 176 25.29 -6.98 7.49
N LEU A 177 25.12 -5.66 7.36
CA LEU A 177 26.15 -4.77 6.82
C LEU A 177 27.41 -4.84 7.69
N PRO A 178 28.60 -5.07 7.10
CA PRO A 178 29.87 -4.92 7.80
C PRO A 178 29.95 -3.52 8.42
N ARG A 179 30.47 -3.43 9.66
CA ARG A 179 30.56 -2.16 10.39
C ARG A 179 31.30 -1.07 9.61
N SER A 180 32.30 -1.45 8.82
CA SER A 180 33.04 -0.56 7.92
C SER A 180 32.17 0.11 6.84
N GLU A 181 31.12 -0.57 6.36
CA GLU A 181 30.18 0.03 5.40
C GLU A 181 29.24 1.03 6.09
N ILE A 182 28.89 0.78 7.35
CA ILE A 182 28.00 1.66 8.13
C ILE A 182 28.67 3.00 8.42
N ASP A 183 29.95 2.99 8.79
CA ASP A 183 30.69 4.21 9.11
C ASP A 183 30.91 5.10 7.86
N ASN A 184 30.99 4.47 6.67
CA ASN A 184 31.04 5.17 5.38
C ASN A 184 29.66 5.66 4.88
N CYS A 185 28.56 5.16 5.44
CA CYS A 185 27.20 5.64 5.18
C CYS A 185 26.80 6.85 6.04
N THR A 186 27.74 7.45 6.78
CA THR A 186 27.53 8.79 7.34
C THR A 186 27.15 9.69 6.17
N PRO A 187 25.98 10.37 6.21
CA PRO A 187 25.56 11.23 5.10
C PRO A 187 26.65 12.27 4.92
N SER A 188 27.48 12.06 3.89
CA SER A 188 28.50 13.02 3.50
C SER A 188 27.76 14.34 3.35
N THR A 189 28.25 15.35 4.06
CA THR A 189 27.88 16.74 3.94
C THR A 189 27.47 17.02 2.49
N PRO A 190 26.30 17.64 2.22
CA PRO A 190 25.76 17.77 0.87
C PRO A 190 26.82 18.40 -0.04
N SER A 191 27.50 17.53 -0.78
CA SER A 191 28.52 17.92 -1.74
C SER A 191 27.74 18.52 -2.90
N GLU A 192 28.06 19.78 -3.21
CA GLU A 192 27.54 20.53 -4.35
C GLU A 192 27.87 19.79 -5.65
N CYS A 193 27.04 18.82 -6.03
CA CYS A 193 27.20 18.02 -7.22
C CYS A 193 25.89 18.10 -8.01
N ASN A 194 25.92 19.00 -9.00
CA ASN A 194 25.10 19.07 -10.21
C ASN A 194 23.75 18.35 -10.21
N ASP A 195 22.73 19.19 -10.08
CA ASP A 195 21.42 19.14 -10.73
C ASP A 195 21.36 18.20 -11.95
N ASP A 196 20.73 17.03 -11.81
CA ASP A 196 19.88 16.42 -12.86
C ASP A 196 19.21 15.09 -12.47
N THR A 197 19.41 14.58 -11.25
CA THR A 197 18.66 13.41 -10.78
C THR A 197 17.96 13.72 -9.47
N ALA A 198 16.69 14.10 -9.57
CA ALA A 198 15.77 14.35 -8.47
C ALA A 198 15.50 13.06 -7.66
N HIS A 199 16.52 12.56 -6.97
CA HIS A 199 16.40 11.40 -6.10
C HIS A 199 16.03 11.86 -4.69
N THR A 200 14.82 11.49 -4.27
CA THR A 200 14.40 11.54 -2.87
C THR A 200 15.46 10.79 -2.04
N PRO A 201 16.10 11.44 -1.04
CA PRO A 201 17.08 10.79 -0.19
C PRO A 201 16.48 9.53 0.44
N PRO A 202 17.23 8.41 0.55
CA PRO A 202 16.75 7.20 1.20
C PRO A 202 16.51 7.49 2.69
N ARG A 203 15.28 7.86 3.03
CA ARG A 203 14.87 8.10 4.41
C ARG A 203 14.41 6.78 4.98
N ARG A 204 15.26 6.17 5.82
CA ARG A 204 14.76 5.12 6.70
C ARG A 204 13.83 5.78 7.72
N ILE A 205 12.53 5.50 7.62
CA ILE A 205 11.52 6.05 8.52
C ILE A 205 11.79 5.61 9.98
N ILE A 206 12.54 4.51 10.19
CA ILE A 206 12.85 3.96 11.51
C ILE A 206 14.36 3.96 11.74
N PRO A 207 14.89 4.76 12.68
CA PRO A 207 16.28 4.67 13.12
C PRO A 207 16.59 3.24 13.59
N LEU A 208 17.74 2.68 13.17
CA LEU A 208 18.20 1.41 13.74
C LEU A 208 18.34 1.57 15.26
N PRO A 209 17.76 0.66 16.06
CA PRO A 209 18.03 0.63 17.48
C PRO A 209 19.54 0.51 17.68
N LYS A 210 20.15 1.43 18.44
CA LYS A 210 21.58 1.39 18.81
C LYS A 210 22.02 0.10 19.53
N ARG A 211 21.08 -0.79 19.85
CA ARG A 211 21.27 -1.93 20.77
C ARG A 211 21.95 -3.16 20.20
N HIS A 212 22.32 -3.20 18.93
CA HIS A 212 23.08 -4.32 18.39
C HIS A 212 24.23 -3.85 17.49
N HIS A 213 25.08 -2.96 18.00
CA HIS A 213 26.46 -2.97 17.55
C HIS A 213 27.00 -4.35 17.93
N PHE A 214 27.01 -5.25 16.95
CA PHE A 214 27.58 -6.57 17.03
C PHE A 214 28.97 -6.40 17.66
N ARG A 215 29.12 -6.83 18.91
CA ARG A 215 30.43 -7.10 19.49
C ARG A 215 30.73 -8.48 18.94
N PRO A 216 31.66 -8.64 17.98
CA PRO A 216 32.08 -9.97 17.57
C PRO A 216 32.41 -10.72 18.87
N LEU A 217 31.86 -11.93 19.05
CA LEU A 217 32.32 -12.79 20.14
C LEU A 217 33.83 -12.83 20.00
N SER A 218 34.52 -12.20 20.95
CA SER A 218 35.97 -12.23 21.00
C SER A 218 36.34 -13.71 21.01
N SER A 219 37.12 -14.08 20.01
CA SER A 219 37.67 -15.41 19.81
C SER A 219 37.98 -16.04 21.15
N ALA A 220 37.15 -17.04 21.53
CA ALA A 220 37.37 -17.84 22.71
C ALA A 220 38.76 -18.45 22.56
N SER A 221 39.67 -17.99 23.41
CA SER A 221 41.02 -18.48 23.48
C SER A 221 40.94 -19.96 23.82
N SER A 222 41.43 -20.76 22.89
CA SER A 222 41.65 -22.20 23.03
C SER A 222 42.38 -22.48 24.33
N SER A 223 41.64 -22.98 25.32
CA SER A 223 42.20 -23.63 26.51
C SER A 223 41.87 -25.11 26.43
N SER A 224 42.96 -25.87 26.48
CA SER A 224 43.11 -27.31 26.34
C SER A 224 42.57 -28.09 27.57
N SER A 225 42.53 -29.42 27.42
CA SER A 225 42.36 -30.52 28.39
C SER A 225 40.94 -31.14 28.46
N SER A 226 40.69 -32.33 27.89
CA SER A 226 40.98 -33.72 28.37
C SER A 226 39.85 -34.21 29.32
N GLU A 227 39.25 -35.41 29.30
CA GLU A 227 39.48 -36.73 28.73
C GLU A 227 38.12 -37.49 28.60
N ALA A 228 38.20 -38.66 27.99
CA ALA A 228 37.24 -39.76 27.77
C ALA A 228 36.04 -39.95 28.72
N SER A 229 34.91 -40.37 28.12
CA SER A 229 34.15 -41.51 28.63
C SER A 229 33.31 -42.14 27.52
N GLU A 230 33.58 -43.42 27.25
CA GLU A 230 32.78 -44.34 26.44
C GLU A 230 31.57 -44.80 27.25
N GLY A 231 30.45 -45.14 26.59
CA GLY A 231 29.41 -45.97 27.21
C GLY A 231 27.98 -45.68 26.79
N ASP A 232 27.46 -46.59 25.98
CA ASP A 232 26.09 -47.16 26.04
C ASP A 232 24.92 -46.38 25.42
N ASP A 233 24.66 -46.76 24.16
CA ASP A 233 23.53 -47.60 23.76
C ASP A 233 22.22 -47.48 24.55
N TRP A 234 21.21 -46.89 23.92
CA TRP A 234 19.83 -47.36 24.07
C TRP A 234 18.96 -47.02 22.86
N GLU A 235 18.11 -48.00 22.62
CA GLU A 235 17.26 -48.29 21.50
C GLU A 235 15.85 -47.70 21.71
N LEU A 236 15.20 -47.34 20.59
CA LEU A 236 13.75 -47.23 20.34
C LEU A 236 12.80 -46.71 21.45
N ALA A 237 12.11 -45.59 21.15
CA ALA A 237 10.65 -45.54 21.26
C ALA A 237 10.06 -44.34 20.51
N ALA A 238 9.17 -44.64 19.56
CA ALA A 238 8.21 -43.70 19.01
C ALA A 238 7.15 -43.36 20.05
N GLN A 239 6.91 -42.08 20.31
CA GLN A 239 5.66 -41.62 20.94
C GLN A 239 5.11 -40.42 20.17
N GLY A 240 3.94 -40.64 19.59
CA GLY A 240 3.13 -39.61 18.96
C GLY A 240 2.64 -38.62 20.00
N VAL A 241 2.89 -37.33 19.75
CA VAL A 241 2.33 -36.25 20.54
C VAL A 241 1.16 -35.65 19.76
N GLN A 242 -0.05 -36.03 20.19
CA GLN A 242 -1.27 -35.26 19.96
C GLN A 242 -1.10 -33.88 20.62
N ILE A 243 -1.00 -32.82 19.83
CA ILE A 243 -1.15 -31.46 20.35
C ILE A 243 -2.62 -31.07 20.18
N GLN A 244 -3.33 -31.09 21.31
CA GLN A 244 -4.67 -30.54 21.44
C GLN A 244 -4.66 -29.03 21.24
N ASN A 245 -5.59 -28.58 20.41
CA ASN A 245 -6.12 -27.22 20.38
C ASN A 245 -6.54 -26.80 21.79
N ASN A 246 -6.06 -25.65 22.27
CA ASN A 246 -6.81 -24.68 23.06
C ASN A 246 -5.90 -23.51 23.44
N ARG A 247 -6.17 -22.33 22.88
CA ARG A 247 -5.93 -21.04 23.56
C ARG A 247 -6.69 -19.93 22.83
N THR A 248 -7.95 -19.79 23.21
CA THR A 248 -8.63 -18.52 23.32
C THR A 248 -7.83 -17.61 24.25
N SER A 249 -7.36 -16.48 23.74
CA SER A 249 -6.94 -15.35 24.56
C SER A 249 -7.56 -14.09 23.97
N GLU A 250 -8.63 -13.66 24.61
CA GLU A 250 -9.15 -12.30 24.56
C GLU A 250 -7.99 -11.34 24.81
N ARG A 251 -7.81 -10.35 23.94
CA ARG A 251 -6.90 -9.24 24.21
C ARG A 251 -7.68 -7.94 24.13
N THR A 252 -7.92 -7.44 25.33
CA THR A 252 -8.43 -6.15 25.72
C THR A 252 -7.75 -5.01 24.95
N SER A 253 -8.59 -4.22 24.30
CA SER A 253 -8.26 -2.96 23.63
C SER A 253 -7.92 -1.88 24.67
N SER A 254 -6.67 -1.40 24.71
CA SER A 254 -6.32 -0.15 25.41
C SER A 254 -6.33 1.01 24.42
N SER A 255 -7.36 1.85 24.52
CA SER A 255 -7.48 3.13 23.82
C SER A 255 -6.69 4.20 24.59
N VAL A 256 -5.64 4.74 23.98
CA VAL A 256 -4.99 5.97 24.44
C VAL A 256 -5.53 7.12 23.61
N ARG A 257 -6.39 7.93 24.23
CA ARG A 257 -6.82 9.24 23.72
C ARG A 257 -5.63 10.20 23.73
N GLY A 258 -5.25 10.68 22.55
CA GLY A 258 -4.47 11.90 22.37
C GLY A 258 -5.34 12.97 21.73
N SER A 259 -5.93 13.84 22.53
CA SER A 259 -6.64 15.02 22.06
C SER A 259 -5.65 16.15 21.78
N ARG A 260 -5.63 16.67 20.54
CA ARG A 260 -5.23 18.05 20.22
C ARG A 260 -5.92 18.45 18.92
N GLY A 261 -6.82 19.44 19.02
CA GLY A 261 -7.46 20.05 17.87
C GLY A 261 -6.58 21.10 17.20
N CYS A 262 -6.85 21.39 15.93
CA CYS A 262 -7.20 22.74 15.47
C CYS A 262 -7.52 22.73 13.96
N HIS A 263 -8.47 23.60 13.60
CA HIS A 263 -8.84 24.15 12.30
C HIS A 263 -9.85 23.41 11.40
N ASN A 264 -10.96 24.14 11.24
CA ASN A 264 -12.05 23.94 10.30
C ASN A 264 -11.52 24.10 8.88
N ASP A 265 -11.59 23.01 8.11
CA ASP A 265 -11.74 23.07 6.67
C ASP A 265 -13.05 22.33 6.34
N GLU A 266 -13.93 23.01 5.60
CA GLU A 266 -15.15 22.45 5.04
C GLU A 266 -14.77 21.36 4.03
N GLN A 267 -14.54 20.14 4.51
CA GLN A 267 -14.50 18.96 3.66
C GLN A 267 -15.91 18.66 3.18
N THR A 268 -16.17 18.99 1.92
CA THR A 268 -17.28 18.47 1.12
C THR A 268 -17.22 16.95 1.17
N ARG A 269 -18.02 16.35 2.04
CA ARG A 269 -18.19 14.88 2.08
C ARG A 269 -18.77 14.44 0.74
N PRO A 270 -18.16 13.49 0.01
CA PRO A 270 -18.83 12.85 -1.10
C PRO A 270 -20.06 12.13 -0.55
N LEU A 271 -21.24 12.48 -1.08
CA LEU A 271 -22.50 11.84 -0.75
C LEU A 271 -22.43 10.38 -1.20
N THR A 272 -22.44 9.46 -0.23
CA THR A 272 -22.60 8.03 -0.50
C THR A 272 -24.07 7.76 -0.84
N SER A 273 -24.36 6.74 -1.66
CA SER A 273 -25.74 6.33 -2.01
C SER A 273 -26.59 6.11 -0.76
N LEU A 274 -25.99 5.61 0.32
CA LEU A 274 -26.62 5.38 1.62
C LEU A 274 -27.11 6.66 2.32
N GLU A 275 -26.39 7.77 2.17
CA GLU A 275 -26.79 9.08 2.73
C GLU A 275 -27.97 9.69 1.95
N LEU A 276 -28.02 9.44 0.63
CA LEU A 276 -29.15 9.81 -0.23
C LEU A 276 -30.39 8.95 0.07
N SER A 277 -30.23 7.64 0.29
CA SER A 277 -31.34 6.75 0.67
C SER A 277 -31.86 7.00 2.09
N ARG A 278 -31.03 7.49 3.02
CA ARG A 278 -31.48 7.89 4.36
C ARG A 278 -32.31 9.19 4.38
N GLN A 279 -32.15 10.07 3.38
CA GLN A 279 -33.03 11.24 3.22
C GLN A 279 -34.36 10.90 2.54
N GLU A 280 -34.47 9.74 1.88
CA GLU A 280 -35.70 9.26 1.21
C GLU A 280 -36.61 8.40 2.10
N GLY A 281 -36.56 8.59 3.42
CA GLY A 281 -37.48 7.95 4.35
C GLY A 281 -38.90 8.54 4.27
N CYS A 282 -39.66 8.24 3.21
CA CYS A 282 -41.13 8.19 3.24
C CYS A 282 -41.69 7.50 1.97
N GLU A 283 -42.11 6.25 2.19
CA GLU A 283 -43.05 5.40 1.42
C GLU A 283 -42.76 4.97 -0.04
N ASP A 284 -42.99 3.67 -0.25
CA ASP A 284 -43.10 2.92 -1.51
C ASP A 284 -41.83 2.58 -2.30
N SER A 285 -41.15 1.53 -1.84
CA SER A 285 -40.15 0.77 -2.59
C SER A 285 -40.78 -0.06 -3.72
N ARG A 286 -41.32 0.60 -4.74
CA ARG A 286 -41.44 0.00 -6.08
C ARG A 286 -40.15 0.27 -6.85
N SER A 287 -39.61 -0.79 -7.47
CA SER A 287 -38.45 -0.81 -8.36
C SER A 287 -38.20 0.54 -9.03
N ALA A 288 -37.08 1.18 -8.67
CA ALA A 288 -36.68 2.50 -9.13
C ALA A 288 -36.20 2.43 -10.59
N ARG A 289 -37.14 2.21 -11.51
CA ARG A 289 -36.89 2.43 -12.92
C ARG A 289 -36.83 3.94 -13.14
N TRP A 290 -35.71 4.43 -13.65
CA TRP A 290 -35.58 5.82 -14.07
C TRP A 290 -36.48 6.04 -15.30
N ASP A 291 -37.62 6.70 -15.11
CA ASP A 291 -38.45 7.19 -16.19
C ASP A 291 -38.12 8.66 -16.51
N ALA A 292 -38.54 9.11 -17.70
CA ALA A 292 -38.25 10.46 -18.18
C ALA A 292 -38.83 11.53 -17.24
N ASP A 293 -39.98 11.28 -16.63
CA ASP A 293 -40.65 12.21 -15.73
C ASP A 293 -39.87 12.40 -14.42
N ARG A 294 -39.25 11.34 -13.91
CA ARG A 294 -38.42 11.38 -12.70
C ARG A 294 -37.09 12.10 -12.94
N ILE A 295 -36.48 11.93 -14.12
CA ILE A 295 -35.28 12.68 -14.53
C ILE A 295 -35.62 14.18 -14.64
N VAL A 296 -36.77 14.52 -15.24
CA VAL A 296 -37.23 15.92 -15.35
C VAL A 296 -37.53 16.50 -13.96
N GLY A 297 -38.13 15.72 -13.05
CA GLY A 297 -38.39 16.12 -11.67
C GLY A 297 -37.12 16.36 -10.86
N TRP A 298 -36.11 15.50 -11.01
CA TRP A 298 -34.78 15.69 -10.42
C TRP A 298 -34.10 16.95 -10.97
N ALA A 299 -34.07 17.12 -12.30
CA ALA A 299 -33.45 18.29 -12.94
C ALA A 299 -34.11 19.62 -12.54
N LYS A 300 -35.43 19.64 -12.32
CA LYS A 300 -36.15 20.81 -11.79
C LYS A 300 -35.73 21.17 -10.36
N ARG A 301 -35.47 20.16 -9.51
CA ARG A 301 -35.01 20.36 -8.12
C ARG A 301 -33.56 20.82 -8.03
N CYS A 302 -32.72 20.46 -9.00
CA CYS A 302 -31.34 20.92 -9.09
C CYS A 302 -31.18 22.34 -9.64
N ARG A 303 -32.26 23.01 -10.07
CA ARG A 303 -32.18 24.44 -10.37
C ARG A 303 -32.03 25.20 -9.07
N SER A 304 -30.84 25.73 -8.83
CA SER A 304 -30.58 26.66 -7.74
C SER A 304 -31.68 27.73 -7.72
N PRO A 305 -32.22 28.09 -6.54
CA PRO A 305 -33.23 29.14 -6.44
C PRO A 305 -32.72 30.38 -7.17
N THR A 306 -33.54 30.90 -8.08
CA THR A 306 -33.21 32.10 -8.83
C THR A 306 -32.74 33.16 -7.82
N PRO A 307 -31.50 33.68 -7.94
CA PRO A 307 -31.00 34.61 -6.96
C PRO A 307 -31.97 35.78 -6.86
N PRO A 308 -32.30 36.25 -5.64
CA PRO A 308 -33.22 37.36 -5.47
C PRO A 308 -32.74 38.55 -6.31
N PRO A 309 -33.67 39.36 -6.86
CA PRO A 309 -33.32 40.49 -7.71
C PRO A 309 -32.29 41.35 -6.97
N SER A 310 -31.15 41.53 -7.63
CA SER A 310 -30.01 42.23 -7.04
C SER A 310 -30.46 43.60 -6.52
N PRO A 311 -30.19 43.95 -5.25
CA PRO A 311 -30.51 45.27 -4.74
C PRO A 311 -29.84 46.32 -5.62
N THR A 312 -30.63 47.29 -6.05
CA THR A 312 -30.23 48.37 -6.94
C THR A 312 -28.92 48.98 -6.45
N LYS A 313 -27.84 48.79 -7.20
CA LYS A 313 -26.49 49.23 -6.81
C LYS A 313 -26.53 50.76 -6.62
N PRO A 314 -26.11 51.29 -5.45
CA PRO A 314 -25.99 52.72 -5.26
C PRO A 314 -24.95 53.30 -6.20
N VAL A 315 -25.22 54.51 -6.70
CA VAL A 315 -24.41 55.24 -7.67
C VAL A 315 -22.97 55.38 -7.15
N LEU A 316 -22.02 54.77 -7.87
CA LEU A 316 -20.59 54.85 -7.59
C LEU A 316 -20.10 56.31 -7.64
N ARG A 317 -19.79 56.87 -6.46
CA ARG A 317 -19.08 58.14 -6.33
C ARG A 317 -17.66 57.99 -6.89
N ARG A 318 -17.35 58.74 -7.95
CA ARG A 318 -16.02 58.80 -8.57
C ARG A 318 -14.97 59.22 -7.53
N SER A 319 -14.06 58.30 -7.21
CA SER A 319 -12.88 58.59 -6.39
C SER A 319 -11.86 59.39 -7.20
N THR A 320 -11.67 60.66 -6.85
CA THR A 320 -10.59 61.53 -7.34
C THR A 320 -9.26 61.14 -6.69
N ARG A 321 -8.62 60.07 -7.16
CA ARG A 321 -7.28 59.68 -6.70
C ARG A 321 -6.23 60.40 -7.56
N ILE A 322 -5.66 61.47 -7.01
CA ILE A 322 -4.57 62.25 -7.61
C ILE A 322 -3.32 61.36 -7.69
N ARG A 323 -2.85 61.11 -8.92
CA ARG A 323 -1.58 60.40 -9.18
C ARG A 323 -0.40 61.29 -8.76
N LYS A 324 0.35 60.88 -7.73
CA LYS A 324 1.66 61.47 -7.42
C LYS A 324 2.67 61.07 -8.50
N LYS A 325 3.36 62.06 -9.08
CA LYS A 325 4.43 61.86 -10.07
C LYS A 325 5.67 61.24 -9.41
N PRO A 326 6.38 60.33 -10.10
CA PRO A 326 7.62 59.74 -9.58
C PRO A 326 8.77 60.76 -9.57
N LYS A 327 9.53 60.79 -8.48
CA LYS A 327 10.78 61.54 -8.36
C LYS A 327 11.86 60.87 -9.22
N ARG A 328 12.40 61.63 -10.18
CA ARG A 328 13.63 61.24 -10.91
C ARG A 328 14.82 61.44 -9.98
N PHE A 329 15.59 60.39 -9.77
CA PHE A 329 16.94 60.49 -9.22
C PHE A 329 17.88 60.86 -10.36
N LEU A 330 18.60 61.97 -10.20
CA LEU A 330 19.73 62.37 -11.04
C LEU A 330 20.98 61.69 -10.49
N ASN A 331 21.71 61.01 -11.37
CA ASN A 331 23.12 60.67 -11.19
C ASN A 331 23.98 61.68 -11.96
#